data_AF-A0A7S0AEL9-F1
#
_entry.id   AF-A0A7S0AEL9-F1
#
_cell.length_a   1.000
_cell.length_b   1.000
_cell.length_c   1.000
_cell.angle_alpha   90.00
_cell.angle_beta   90.00
_cell.angle_gamma   90.00
#
_symmetry.space_group_name_H-M   'P 1'
#
loop_
_entity.id
_entity.type
_entity.pdbx_description
1 polymer ?
#
loop_
_entity_poly.entity_id
_entity_poly.type
_entity_poly.pdbx_seq_one_letter_code
_entity_poly.pdbx_strand_id
1 'polypeptide(L)'
;ELLVEFLNDAEATVQRRAVKAYLHWLCMPSEVTQLDLGDSCGACRAAWAQQCPAGESKAPERRGVLLVLQSVAGLEAALSKEALAPLMQGGAFPDAALNMLHLVLGRDAFPEVKDRTRFYNSDDCMAQLLPQLAGAFAQKAELLREAKVTEICV
;
A
#
# COMPACT_ATOMS: atom_id res chain seq x y z
N GLU A 1 15.75 -5.64 2.17
CA GLU A 1 16.21 -4.79 1.05
C GLU A 1 15.86 -5.38 -0.30
N LEU A 2 16.34 -6.58 -0.68
CA LEU A 2 15.97 -7.26 -1.95
C LEU A 2 14.46 -7.39 -2.20
N LEU A 3 13.66 -7.58 -1.15
CA LEU A 3 12.23 -7.83 -1.29
C LEU A 3 11.45 -6.65 -1.89
N VAL A 4 11.82 -5.41 -1.54
CA VAL A 4 11.11 -4.20 -2.03
C VAL A 4 11.42 -3.96 -3.51
N GLU A 5 12.61 -4.34 -3.97
CA GLU A 5 12.98 -4.26 -5.40
C GLU A 5 12.07 -5.14 -6.27
N PHE A 6 11.77 -6.34 -5.79
CA PHE A 6 10.92 -7.29 -6.51
C PHE A 6 9.43 -6.92 -6.47
N LEU A 7 8.99 -5.97 -5.63
CA LEU A 7 7.61 -5.48 -5.63
C LEU A 7 7.25 -4.75 -6.92
N ASN A 8 8.25 -4.28 -7.65
CA ASN A 8 8.09 -3.51 -8.88
C ASN A 8 8.72 -4.23 -10.09
N ASP A 9 8.91 -5.56 -9.97
CA ASP A 9 9.48 -6.41 -11.02
C ASP A 9 8.56 -6.45 -12.25
N ALA A 10 9.15 -6.51 -13.45
CA ALA A 10 8.41 -6.61 -14.70
C ALA A 10 7.74 -7.99 -14.87
N GLU A 11 8.30 -9.03 -14.25
CA GLU A 11 7.72 -10.37 -14.27
C GLU A 11 6.64 -10.49 -13.18
N ALA A 12 5.37 -10.53 -13.60
CA ALA A 12 4.22 -10.59 -12.70
C ALA A 12 4.25 -11.74 -11.68
N THR A 13 4.86 -12.88 -12.04
CA THR A 13 5.04 -14.04 -11.14
C THR A 13 6.02 -13.73 -10.01
N VAL A 14 7.13 -13.06 -10.31
CA VAL A 14 8.11 -12.60 -9.31
C VAL A 14 7.49 -11.53 -8.43
N GLN A 15 6.82 -10.54 -9.03
CA GLN A 15 6.13 -9.47 -8.33
C GLN A 15 5.10 -10.00 -7.33
N ARG A 16 4.22 -10.92 -7.74
CA ARG A 16 3.21 -11.51 -6.85
C ARG A 16 3.82 -12.25 -5.68
N ARG A 17 4.95 -12.96 -5.88
CA ARG A 17 5.67 -13.64 -4.79
C ARG A 17 6.28 -12.63 -3.82
N ALA A 18 6.85 -11.55 -4.34
CA ALA A 18 7.39 -10.46 -3.53
C ALA A 18 6.30 -9.79 -2.69
N VAL A 19 5.15 -9.45 -3.30
CA VAL A 19 4.01 -8.84 -2.59
C VAL A 19 3.52 -9.74 -1.45
N LYS A 20 3.38 -11.04 -1.69
CA LYS A 20 2.99 -12.01 -0.65
C LYS A 20 3.98 -12.04 0.51
N ALA A 21 5.28 -12.13 0.21
CA ALA A 21 6.32 -12.14 1.23
C ALA A 21 6.40 -10.81 2.00
N TYR A 22 6.20 -9.69 1.30
CA TYR A 22 6.21 -8.36 1.90
C TYR A 22 5.04 -8.16 2.84
N LEU A 23 3.83 -8.52 2.44
CA LEU A 23 2.65 -8.43 3.30
C LEU A 23 2.75 -9.37 4.49
N HIS A 24 3.29 -10.58 4.32
CA HIS A 24 3.51 -11.48 5.44
C HIS A 24 4.46 -10.87 6.47
N TRP A 25 5.57 -10.25 6.03
CA TRP A 25 6.48 -9.54 6.91
C TRP A 25 5.84 -8.30 7.57
N LEU A 26 5.14 -7.47 6.79
CA LEU A 26 4.47 -6.25 7.26
C LEU A 26 3.44 -6.54 8.34
N CYS A 27 2.72 -7.66 8.22
CA CYS A 27 1.65 -8.01 9.14
C CYS A 27 2.16 -8.68 10.44
N MET A 28 3.44 -9.09 10.52
CA MET A 28 3.98 -9.73 11.72
C MET A 28 3.83 -8.83 12.97
N PRO A 29 3.46 -9.38 14.13
CA PRO A 29 3.21 -10.79 14.45
C PRO A 29 1.76 -11.25 14.23
N SER A 30 0.94 -10.48 13.51
CA SER A 30 -0.46 -10.81 13.20
C SER A 30 -0.57 -11.84 12.07
N GLU A 31 -1.70 -12.54 12.02
CA GLU A 31 -2.02 -13.48 10.94
C GLU A 31 -2.82 -12.79 9.83
N VAL A 32 -2.39 -12.94 8.58
CA VAL A 32 -3.14 -12.50 7.39
C VAL A 32 -4.24 -13.51 7.10
N THR A 33 -5.50 -13.09 7.23
CA THR A 33 -6.68 -13.95 7.08
C THR A 33 -7.25 -13.92 5.67
N GLN A 34 -7.05 -12.80 4.96
CA GLN A 34 -7.48 -12.63 3.57
C GLN A 34 -6.40 -11.89 2.79
N LEU A 35 -6.19 -12.31 1.54
CA LEU A 35 -5.28 -11.65 0.61
C LEU A 35 -5.86 -11.71 -0.80
N ASP A 36 -6.07 -10.54 -1.37
CA ASP A 36 -6.52 -10.35 -2.74
C ASP A 36 -5.47 -9.56 -3.54
N LEU A 37 -5.04 -10.11 -4.67
CA LEU A 37 -4.02 -9.52 -5.54
C LEU A 37 -4.64 -9.14 -6.87
N GLY A 38 -4.43 -7.90 -7.29
CA GLY A 38 -4.90 -7.41 -8.57
C GLY A 38 -4.08 -6.22 -9.05
N ASP A 39 -4.61 -5.54 -10.07
CA ASP A 39 -3.99 -4.35 -10.64
C ASP A 39 -4.99 -3.19 -10.58
N SER A 40 -4.50 -1.98 -10.33
CA SER A 40 -5.31 -0.75 -10.31
C SER A 40 -4.63 0.32 -11.16
N CYS A 41 -5.21 0.62 -12.32
CA CYS A 41 -4.71 1.67 -13.23
C CYS A 41 -3.19 1.60 -13.51
N GLY A 42 -2.66 0.38 -13.71
CA GLY A 42 -1.23 0.16 -13.97
C GLY A 42 -0.34 0.07 -12.73
N ALA A 43 -0.91 0.16 -11.53
CA ALA A 43 -0.24 -0.14 -10.27
C ALA A 43 -0.54 -1.58 -9.83
N CYS A 44 0.45 -2.27 -9.26
CA CYS A 44 0.18 -3.54 -8.59
C CYS A 44 -0.54 -3.24 -7.28
N ARG A 45 -1.62 -3.98 -7.01
CA ARG A 45 -2.50 -3.73 -5.87
C ARG A 45 -2.69 -5.00 -5.07
N ALA A 46 -2.62 -4.89 -3.76
CA ALA A 46 -3.00 -5.97 -2.87
C ALA A 46 -3.92 -5.45 -1.76
N ALA A 47 -5.02 -6.14 -1.48
CA ALA A 47 -5.78 -5.92 -0.26
C ALA A 47 -5.59 -7.08 0.68
N TRP A 48 -5.49 -6.76 1.97
CA TRP A 48 -5.39 -7.77 3.01
C TRP A 48 -6.30 -7.46 4.19
N ALA A 49 -6.64 -8.51 4.92
CA ALA A 49 -7.17 -8.45 6.27
C ALA A 49 -6.26 -9.23 7.20
N GLN A 50 -6.09 -8.76 8.43
CA GLN A 50 -5.31 -9.43 9.46
C GLN A 50 -5.99 -9.35 10.83
N GLN A 51 -5.70 -10.34 11.67
CA GLN A 51 -6.22 -10.43 13.02
C GLN A 51 -5.13 -10.10 14.05
N CYS A 52 -5.38 -9.13 14.92
CA CYS A 52 -4.39 -8.58 15.85
C CYS A 52 -4.88 -8.56 17.31
N PRO A 53 -4.30 -9.34 18.25
CA PRO A 53 -3.18 -10.27 18.09
C PRO A 53 -3.62 -11.62 17.46
N ALA A 54 -2.65 -12.38 16.95
CA ALA A 54 -2.89 -13.71 16.39
C ALA A 54 -3.48 -14.65 17.45
N GLY A 55 -4.56 -15.38 17.10
CA GLY A 55 -5.19 -16.38 17.97
C GLY A 55 -6.35 -15.89 18.85
N GLU A 56 -6.69 -14.59 18.84
CA GLU A 56 -7.83 -14.07 19.62
C GLU A 56 -9.07 -13.83 18.73
N SER A 57 -10.10 -14.66 18.87
CA SER A 57 -11.35 -14.60 18.06
C SER A 57 -12.16 -13.30 18.16
N LYS A 58 -11.80 -12.40 19.07
CA LYS A 58 -12.44 -11.08 19.27
C LYS A 58 -11.52 -9.89 18.99
N ALA A 59 -10.32 -10.13 18.47
CA ALA A 59 -9.38 -9.10 18.07
C ALA A 59 -9.99 -8.18 16.98
N PRO A 60 -9.70 -6.86 17.01
CA PRO A 60 -10.05 -5.97 15.93
C PRO A 60 -9.38 -6.43 14.63
N GLU A 61 -10.18 -6.58 13.58
CA GLU A 61 -9.67 -6.84 12.24
C GLU A 61 -9.02 -5.55 11.72
N ARG A 62 -7.77 -5.66 11.27
CA ARG A 62 -7.12 -4.59 10.50
C ARG A 62 -7.20 -4.94 9.03
N ARG A 63 -7.44 -3.92 8.21
CA ARG A 63 -7.47 -4.08 6.77
C ARG A 63 -6.51 -3.11 6.14
N GLY A 64 -5.94 -3.50 5.02
CA GLY A 64 -5.14 -2.56 4.27
C GLY A 64 -5.18 -2.79 2.78
N VAL A 65 -4.77 -1.74 2.06
CA VAL A 65 -4.50 -1.78 0.63
C VAL A 65 -3.05 -1.35 0.42
N LEU A 66 -2.30 -2.18 -0.29
CA LEU A 66 -0.95 -1.92 -0.76
C LEU A 66 -1.06 -1.51 -2.23
N LEU A 67 -0.47 -0.38 -2.58
CA LEU A 67 -0.27 0.04 -3.96
C LEU A 67 1.23 0.14 -4.24
N VAL A 68 1.69 -0.62 -5.23
CA VAL A 68 3.05 -0.51 -5.74
C VAL A 68 3.01 0.24 -7.06
N LEU A 69 3.64 1.42 -7.07
CA LEU A 69 3.61 2.39 -8.15
C LEU A 69 5.00 2.52 -8.75
N GLN A 70 5.11 2.62 -10.07
CA GLN A 70 6.39 2.94 -10.71
C GLN A 70 6.84 4.38 -10.41
N SER A 71 5.89 5.33 -10.34
CA SER A 71 6.14 6.74 -10.04
C SER A 71 4.94 7.39 -9.34
N VAL A 72 5.16 8.56 -8.72
CA VAL A 72 4.10 9.33 -8.03
C VAL A 72 3.02 9.84 -8.98
N ALA A 73 3.33 10.06 -10.25
CA ALA A 73 2.37 10.56 -11.25
C ALA A 73 1.15 9.63 -11.43
N GLY A 74 1.33 8.32 -11.20
CA GLY A 74 0.25 7.34 -11.28
C GLY A 74 -0.63 7.24 -10.03
N LEU A 75 -0.27 7.90 -8.92
CA LEU A 75 -0.93 7.72 -7.62
C LEU A 75 -2.40 8.13 -7.66
N GLU A 76 -2.73 9.26 -8.27
CA GLU A 76 -4.12 9.74 -8.34
C GLU A 76 -5.03 8.75 -9.08
N ALA A 77 -4.53 8.15 -10.17
CA ALA A 77 -5.27 7.15 -10.92
C ALA A 77 -5.40 5.83 -10.13
N ALA A 78 -4.32 5.40 -9.46
CA ALA A 78 -4.29 4.17 -8.68
C ALA A 78 -5.17 4.23 -7.42
N LEU A 79 -5.36 5.43 -6.83
CA LEU A 79 -6.33 5.71 -5.78
C LEU A 79 -7.76 5.82 -6.35
N SER A 80 -8.19 4.71 -6.93
CA SER A 80 -9.54 4.56 -7.48
C SER A 80 -10.49 3.96 -6.44
N LYS A 81 -11.79 4.06 -6.71
CA LYS A 81 -12.82 3.46 -5.86
C LYS A 81 -12.69 1.95 -5.82
N GLU A 82 -12.33 1.34 -6.95
CA GLU A 82 -12.13 -0.10 -7.10
C GLU A 82 -10.95 -0.58 -6.23
N ALA A 83 -9.85 0.18 -6.22
CA ALA A 83 -8.68 -0.15 -5.40
C ALA A 83 -9.00 -0.19 -3.91
N LEU A 84 -9.77 0.82 -3.44
CA LEU A 84 -10.13 1.02 -2.03
C LEU A 84 -11.40 0.29 -1.61
N ALA A 85 -12.16 -0.30 -2.54
CA ALA A 85 -13.45 -0.94 -2.25
C ALA A 85 -13.38 -1.97 -1.10
N PRO A 86 -12.32 -2.78 -0.94
CA PRO A 86 -12.26 -3.72 0.18
C PRO A 86 -12.12 -3.10 1.58
N LEU A 87 -11.68 -1.84 1.66
CA LEU A 87 -11.69 -1.06 2.90
C LEU A 87 -13.09 -0.53 3.23
N MET A 88 -13.92 -0.32 2.21
CA MET A 88 -15.32 0.13 2.34
C MET A 88 -16.26 -1.02 2.70
N GLN A 89 -15.90 -2.27 2.38
CA GLN A 89 -16.68 -3.47 2.67
C GLN A 89 -16.53 -3.93 4.12
N GLY A 90 -16.70 -3.04 5.09
CA GLY A 90 -16.84 -3.37 6.51
C GLY A 90 -18.22 -2.90 6.96
N GLY A 91 -19.00 -3.78 7.59
CA GLY A 91 -20.21 -3.37 8.29
C GLY A 91 -19.90 -2.28 9.33
N ALA A 92 -20.92 -1.74 9.99
CA ALA A 92 -20.74 -0.81 11.11
C ALA A 92 -19.99 -1.48 12.27
N PHE A 93 -18.67 -1.61 12.13
CA PHE A 93 -17.76 -1.97 13.20
C PHE A 93 -17.60 -0.73 14.09
N PRO A 94 -17.42 -0.93 15.39
CA PRO A 94 -17.16 0.18 16.31
C PRO A 94 -15.88 0.90 15.88
N ASP A 95 -15.69 2.13 16.36
CA ASP A 95 -14.60 3.10 16.09
C ASP A 95 -13.14 2.59 16.11
N ALA A 96 -12.87 1.28 16.17
CA ALA A 96 -11.58 0.65 16.38
C ALA A 96 -10.99 -0.14 15.18
N ALA A 97 -11.67 -0.22 14.01
CA ALA A 97 -11.07 -0.84 12.83
C ALA A 97 -10.03 0.10 12.19
N LEU A 98 -8.78 -0.38 12.10
CA LEU A 98 -7.67 0.38 11.49
C LEU A 98 -7.57 -0.01 10.02
N ASN A 99 -8.05 0.89 9.14
CA ASN A 99 -7.85 0.77 7.70
C ASN A 99 -6.57 1.50 7.31
N MET A 100 -5.67 0.78 6.63
CA MET A 100 -4.34 1.25 6.27
C MET A 100 -4.19 1.36 4.75
N LEU A 101 -3.53 2.41 4.29
CA LEU A 101 -3.02 2.50 2.93
C LEU A 101 -1.49 2.41 3.00
N HIS A 102 -0.93 1.43 2.32
CA HIS A 102 0.52 1.29 2.17
C HIS A 102 0.89 1.60 0.73
N LEU A 103 1.78 2.56 0.52
CA LEU A 103 2.32 2.90 -0.78
C LEU A 103 3.74 2.42 -0.85
N VAL A 104 4.11 1.79 -1.96
CA VAL A 104 5.51 1.53 -2.29
C VAL A 104 5.78 2.23 -3.61
N LEU A 105 6.68 3.20 -3.54
CA LEU A 105 7.14 3.91 -4.73
C LEU A 105 8.34 3.18 -5.31
N GLY A 106 8.22 2.85 -6.58
CA GLY A 106 9.22 2.20 -7.39
C GLY A 106 10.39 3.14 -7.70
N ARG A 107 11.43 2.55 -8.29
CA ARG A 107 12.69 3.24 -8.60
C ARG A 107 12.52 4.49 -9.47
N ASP A 108 11.50 4.50 -10.35
CA ASP A 108 11.26 5.62 -11.26
C ASP A 108 10.56 6.82 -10.59
N ALA A 109 10.22 6.73 -9.31
CA ALA A 109 9.76 7.88 -8.53
C ALA A 109 10.89 8.92 -8.30
N PHE A 110 12.15 8.54 -8.47
CA PHE A 110 13.32 9.40 -8.23
C PHE A 110 14.17 9.57 -9.50
N PRO A 111 13.73 10.39 -10.47
CA PRO A 111 14.36 10.49 -11.79
C PRO A 111 15.81 10.99 -11.77
N GLU A 112 16.20 11.72 -10.72
CA GLU A 112 17.57 12.23 -10.55
C GLU A 112 18.56 11.18 -10.01
N VAL A 113 18.05 10.06 -9.48
CA VAL A 113 18.86 8.98 -8.92
C VAL A 113 19.35 8.07 -10.04
N LYS A 114 20.60 8.30 -10.47
CA LYS A 114 21.24 7.57 -11.57
C LYS A 114 21.93 6.27 -11.13
N ASP A 115 22.33 6.18 -9.86
CA ASP A 115 22.88 4.95 -9.28
C ASP A 115 21.74 4.04 -8.84
N ARG A 116 21.55 2.95 -9.58
CA ARG A 116 20.45 1.99 -9.41
C ARG A 116 20.80 0.80 -8.52
N THR A 117 21.98 0.83 -7.89
CA THR A 117 22.48 -0.27 -7.05
C THR A 117 22.16 -0.12 -5.57
N ARG A 118 21.59 1.02 -5.17
CA ARG A 118 21.23 1.32 -3.78
C ARG A 118 19.80 1.83 -3.72
N PHE A 119 19.06 1.39 -2.70
CA PHE A 119 17.75 1.93 -2.37
C PHE A 119 17.97 3.34 -1.77
N TYR A 120 17.68 4.38 -2.55
CA TYR A 120 17.81 5.76 -2.09
C TYR A 120 16.46 6.27 -1.60
N ASN A 121 16.20 6.11 -0.31
CA ASN A 121 15.25 6.94 0.44
C ASN A 121 16.08 7.89 1.33
N SER A 122 16.75 8.88 0.74
CA SER A 122 17.21 9.99 1.57
C SER A 122 16.00 10.85 1.96
N ASP A 123 16.05 11.45 3.14
CA ASP A 123 15.02 12.39 3.58
C ASP A 123 14.81 13.51 2.55
N ASP A 124 15.89 13.94 1.89
CA ASP A 124 15.85 14.95 0.82
C ASP A 124 15.06 14.48 -0.41
N CYS A 125 15.24 13.22 -0.83
CA CYS A 125 14.49 12.65 -1.95
C CYS A 125 13.00 12.51 -1.59
N MET A 126 12.68 12.06 -0.37
CA MET A 126 11.29 11.99 0.10
C MET A 126 10.65 13.38 0.20
N ALA A 127 11.39 14.39 0.68
CA ALA A 127 10.90 15.77 0.79
C ALA A 127 10.44 16.35 -0.56
N GLN A 128 11.04 15.92 -1.68
CA GLN A 128 10.64 16.34 -3.03
C GLN A 128 9.32 15.69 -3.49
N LEU A 129 9.00 14.50 -2.99
CA LEU A 129 7.78 13.76 -3.34
C LEU A 129 6.59 14.12 -2.45
N LEU A 130 6.84 14.48 -1.18
CA LEU A 130 5.79 14.81 -0.21
C LEU A 130 4.74 15.81 -0.73
N PRO A 131 5.09 16.92 -1.43
CA PRO A 131 4.09 17.84 -1.97
C PRO A 131 3.17 17.20 -3.02
N GLN A 132 3.72 16.32 -3.87
CA GLN A 132 2.95 15.62 -4.89
C GLN A 132 2.01 14.59 -4.27
N LEU A 133 2.50 13.83 -3.29
CA LEU A 133 1.70 12.88 -2.51
C LEU A 133 0.57 13.60 -1.77
N ALA A 134 0.88 14.71 -1.09
CA ALA A 134 -0.10 15.53 -0.40
C ALA A 134 -1.17 16.08 -1.36
N GLY A 135 -0.77 16.53 -2.55
CA GLY A 135 -1.69 16.95 -3.60
C GLY A 135 -2.65 15.83 -4.03
N ALA A 136 -2.13 14.64 -4.30
CA ALA A 136 -2.94 13.48 -4.69
C ALA A 136 -3.90 13.05 -3.57
N PHE A 137 -3.44 13.03 -2.30
CA PHE A 137 -4.30 12.70 -1.17
C PHE A 137 -5.39 13.75 -0.93
N ALA A 138 -5.08 15.04 -1.12
CA ALA A 138 -6.07 16.11 -0.99
C ALA A 138 -7.17 15.97 -2.05
N GLN A 139 -6.81 15.65 -3.30
CA GLN A 139 -7.78 15.39 -4.37
C GLN A 139 -8.64 14.15 -4.12
N LYS A 140 -8.10 13.14 -3.43
CA LYS A 140 -8.81 11.89 -3.09
C LYS A 140 -9.33 11.83 -1.65
N ALA A 141 -9.36 12.97 -0.95
CA ALA A 141 -9.65 13.01 0.49
C ALA A 141 -11.02 12.41 0.83
N GLU A 142 -12.05 12.72 0.04
CA GLU A 142 -13.39 12.17 0.23
C GLU A 142 -13.40 10.65 0.09
N LEU A 143 -12.72 10.12 -0.93
CA LEU A 143 -12.65 8.68 -1.18
C LEU A 143 -11.87 7.94 -0.07
N LEU A 144 -10.77 8.53 0.41
CA LEU A 144 -10.00 8.01 1.55
C LEU A 144 -10.84 8.02 2.83
N ARG A 145 -11.68 9.04 3.03
CA ARG A 145 -12.61 9.13 4.16
C ARG A 145 -13.73 8.10 4.07
N GLU A 146 -14.32 7.90 2.89
CA GLU A 146 -15.30 6.84 2.63
C GLU A 146 -14.70 5.45 2.91
N ALA A 147 -13.45 5.24 2.53
CA ALA A 147 -12.67 4.04 2.83
C ALA A 147 -12.19 3.98 4.30
N LYS A 148 -12.50 4.99 5.12
CA LYS A 148 -12.11 5.11 6.54
C LYS A 148 -10.61 4.93 6.77
N VAL A 149 -9.75 5.35 5.84
CA VAL A 149 -8.30 5.22 5.97
C VAL A 149 -7.83 6.06 7.16
N THR A 150 -7.23 5.38 8.14
CA THR A 150 -6.72 5.99 9.38
C THR A 150 -5.21 6.22 9.34
N GLU A 151 -4.49 5.47 8.51
CA GLU A 151 -3.03 5.53 8.43
C GLU A 151 -2.59 5.36 6.97
N ILE A 152 -1.63 6.18 6.56
CA ILE A 152 -0.97 6.09 5.26
C ILE A 152 0.52 5.93 5.50
N CYS A 153 1.09 4.81 5.04
CA CYS A 153 2.53 4.57 5.02
C CYS A 153 3.02 4.73 3.58
N VAL A 154 4.17 5.39 3.38
CA VAL A 154 4.81 5.59 2.07
C VAL A 154 6.25 5.13 2.14
#